data_AF-A0A4Q3BAJ5-F1
#
_entry.id   AF-A0A4Q3BAJ5-F1
#
_cell.length_a   1.000
_cell.length_b   1.000
_cell.length_c   1.000
_cell.angle_alpha   90.00
_cell.angle_beta   90.00
_cell.angle_gamma   90.00
#
_symmetry.space_group_name_H-M   'P 1'
#
loop_
_entity.id
_entity.type
_entity.pdbx_description
1 polymer ?
#
loop_
_entity_poly.entity_id
_entity_poly.type
_entity_poly.pdbx_seq_one_letter_code
_entity_poly.pdbx_strand_id
1 'polypeptide(L)'
;MQLKNNGLFVFVISIAVLVSWFPDYLFNYNTLSRALPIVSYCESGHLYFDKYESLTGDRSYINGHVYSDKAPLPVFIVLPMAKLIQSAGFFSSDPNENIKLVLTLGGYVISALPLLILMTILFQYLEKDNSNWKNYWLATLPFMSCFCWIYNASFYGHIFAGFLVILCYYFLEKRKLYLAGLLASFVFLTEYPPILLPVFWLLQLFIRERKSNHVLQFGIGAVPALIGLLAYNYFITGHLFTLGYDYVDPAFETMKTNYGFSWPKPDAFWGLTFSLYRGIFVYAPILLPVIILSVWKFSKLASFKAFILHAWYVPFFAYIILISGYFMWNGGWAYGPRHLIPPLLFILFY
;
A
#
# COMPACT_ATOMS: atom_id res chain seq x y z
N MET A 1 -10.27 -0.79 35.98
CA MET A 1 -10.95 -1.09 34.69
C MET A 1 -11.45 0.17 33.99
N GLN A 2 -12.16 1.08 34.67
CA GLN A 2 -12.69 2.32 34.08
C GLN A 2 -11.63 3.27 33.47
N LEU A 3 -10.45 3.38 34.07
CA LEU A 3 -9.33 4.19 33.55
C LEU A 3 -8.67 3.61 32.28
N LYS A 4 -8.74 2.28 32.04
CA LYS A 4 -8.12 1.63 30.87
C LYS A 4 -8.93 1.92 29.58
N ASN A 5 -10.25 1.84 29.66
CA ASN A 5 -11.13 2.13 28.52
C ASN A 5 -11.08 3.61 28.09
N ASN A 6 -10.86 4.53 29.03
CA ASN A 6 -10.71 5.95 28.72
C ASN A 6 -9.41 6.24 27.95
N GLY A 7 -8.32 5.53 28.25
CA GLY A 7 -7.04 5.70 27.56
C GLY A 7 -7.09 5.31 26.08
N LEU A 8 -7.68 4.15 25.77
CA LEU A 8 -7.88 3.71 24.39
C LEU A 8 -8.78 4.68 23.62
N PHE A 9 -9.89 5.12 24.23
CA PHE A 9 -10.81 6.05 23.60
C PHE A 9 -10.13 7.38 23.26
N VAL A 10 -9.44 8.00 24.22
CA VAL A 10 -8.69 9.25 23.99
C VAL A 10 -7.65 9.06 22.89
N PHE A 11 -6.88 7.97 22.93
CA PHE A 11 -5.88 7.66 21.91
C PHE A 11 -6.50 7.53 20.51
N VAL A 12 -7.54 6.72 20.35
CA VAL A 12 -8.20 6.49 19.06
C VAL A 12 -8.77 7.79 18.50
N ILE A 13 -9.45 8.59 19.33
CA ILE A 13 -9.99 9.89 18.89
C ILE A 13 -8.87 10.85 18.49
N SER A 14 -7.80 10.94 19.28
CA SER A 14 -6.66 11.79 18.94
C SER A 14 -5.98 11.35 17.65
N ILE A 15 -5.72 10.07 17.45
CA ILE A 15 -5.14 9.57 16.20
C ILE A 15 -6.10 9.80 15.03
N ALA A 16 -7.41 9.54 15.21
CA ALA A 16 -8.42 9.78 14.18
C ALA A 16 -8.45 11.24 13.73
N VAL A 17 -8.38 12.19 14.67
CA VAL A 17 -8.25 13.62 14.37
C VAL A 17 -6.95 13.88 13.61
N LEU A 18 -5.82 13.34 14.06
CA LEU A 18 -4.51 13.59 13.43
C LEU A 18 -4.41 13.03 12.01
N VAL A 19 -4.86 11.80 11.76
CA VAL A 19 -4.85 11.18 10.41
C VAL A 19 -5.93 11.76 9.48
N SER A 20 -6.86 12.56 10.00
CA SER A 20 -7.93 13.16 9.20
C SER A 20 -7.79 14.67 9.05
N TRP A 21 -6.77 15.28 9.67
CA TRP A 21 -6.67 16.74 9.76
C TRP A 21 -6.33 17.39 8.42
N PHE A 22 -5.58 16.70 7.55
CA PHE A 22 -5.11 17.21 6.27
C PHE A 22 -5.49 16.27 5.12
N PRO A 23 -6.78 16.20 4.73
CA PRO A 23 -7.17 15.42 3.56
C PRO A 23 -6.54 15.97 2.30
N ASP A 24 -5.97 15.07 1.49
CA ASP A 24 -5.40 15.43 0.20
C ASP A 24 -6.49 15.34 -0.88
N TYR A 25 -7.01 16.51 -1.24
CA TYR A 25 -7.96 16.71 -2.34
C TYR A 25 -7.30 17.40 -3.54
N LEU A 26 -5.97 17.56 -3.52
CA LEU A 26 -5.26 18.25 -4.59
C LEU A 26 -5.12 17.35 -5.81
N PHE A 27 -5.04 17.99 -6.97
CA PHE A 27 -4.97 17.30 -8.25
C PHE A 27 -3.55 16.78 -8.44
N ASN A 28 -3.38 15.47 -8.30
CA ASN A 28 -2.15 14.73 -8.51
C ASN A 28 -2.42 13.56 -9.44
N TYR A 29 -1.56 13.32 -10.42
CA TYR A 29 -1.80 12.29 -11.44
C TYR A 29 -2.07 10.91 -10.85
N ASN A 30 -1.36 10.54 -9.78
CA ASN A 30 -1.48 9.23 -9.17
C ASN A 30 -2.82 9.01 -8.47
N THR A 31 -3.32 10.03 -7.75
CA THR A 31 -4.60 9.97 -7.03
C THR A 31 -5.78 10.19 -7.98
N LEU A 32 -5.63 11.08 -8.97
CA LEU A 32 -6.62 11.31 -10.02
C LEU A 32 -6.86 10.07 -10.85
N SER A 33 -5.81 9.31 -11.20
CA SER A 33 -5.97 8.04 -11.92
C SER A 33 -6.92 7.06 -11.20
N ARG A 34 -7.04 7.15 -9.87
CA ARG A 34 -7.98 6.34 -9.07
C ARG A 34 -9.34 7.00 -8.87
N ALA A 35 -9.39 8.33 -8.76
CA ALA A 35 -10.63 9.07 -8.53
C ALA A 35 -11.50 9.20 -9.79
N LEU A 36 -10.88 9.43 -10.96
CA LEU A 36 -11.61 9.69 -12.21
C LEU A 36 -12.50 8.52 -12.68
N PRO A 37 -12.10 7.24 -12.59
CA PRO A 37 -13.00 6.12 -12.87
C PRO A 37 -14.26 6.12 -12.00
N ILE A 38 -14.14 6.54 -10.73
CA ILE A 38 -15.26 6.58 -9.78
C ILE A 38 -16.23 7.69 -10.16
N VAL A 39 -15.71 8.90 -10.41
CA VAL A 39 -16.52 10.04 -10.84
C VAL A 39 -17.24 9.72 -12.16
N SER A 40 -16.51 9.18 -13.15
CA SER A 40 -17.11 8.80 -14.44
C SER A 40 -18.18 7.72 -14.30
N TYR A 41 -17.99 6.74 -13.41
CA TYR A 41 -18.97 5.69 -13.18
C TYR A 41 -20.23 6.21 -12.47
N CYS A 42 -20.06 7.17 -11.56
CA CYS A 42 -21.18 7.89 -10.97
C CYS A 42 -21.96 8.68 -12.03
N GLU A 43 -21.28 9.34 -12.97
CA GLU A 43 -21.93 10.16 -14.01
C GLU A 43 -22.60 9.35 -15.13
N SER A 44 -21.95 8.28 -15.59
CA SER A 44 -22.30 7.59 -16.84
C SER A 44 -22.45 6.07 -16.72
N GLY A 45 -22.09 5.49 -15.58
CA GLY A 45 -22.07 4.03 -15.40
C GLY A 45 -20.85 3.33 -15.99
N HIS A 46 -19.85 4.08 -16.48
CA HIS A 46 -18.63 3.54 -17.08
C HIS A 46 -17.37 3.88 -16.28
N LEU A 47 -16.37 2.99 -16.31
CA LEU A 47 -15.09 3.19 -15.60
C LEU A 47 -14.05 3.97 -16.41
N TYR A 48 -14.22 4.08 -17.73
CA TYR A 48 -13.38 4.96 -18.54
C TYR A 48 -13.72 6.42 -18.26
N PHE A 49 -12.75 7.31 -18.41
CA PHE A 49 -12.88 8.73 -18.05
C PHE A 49 -12.41 9.68 -19.16
N ASP A 50 -12.79 9.40 -20.42
CA ASP A 50 -12.39 10.17 -21.61
C ASP A 50 -12.57 11.69 -21.46
N LYS A 51 -13.66 12.13 -20.82
CA LYS A 51 -13.96 13.55 -20.53
C LYS A 51 -12.88 14.24 -19.69
N TYR A 52 -12.18 13.48 -18.84
CA TYR A 52 -11.23 13.97 -17.84
C TYR A 52 -9.78 13.58 -18.16
N GLU A 53 -9.55 13.08 -19.37
CA GLU A 53 -8.28 12.48 -19.77
C GLU A 53 -7.08 13.45 -19.61
N SER A 54 -7.28 14.75 -19.82
CA SER A 54 -6.24 15.78 -19.67
C SER A 54 -5.81 16.05 -18.22
N LEU A 55 -6.56 15.56 -17.23
CA LEU A 55 -6.27 15.82 -15.81
C LEU A 55 -5.15 14.93 -15.26
N THR A 56 -4.80 13.83 -15.93
CA THR A 56 -3.74 12.92 -15.47
C THR A 56 -2.97 12.29 -16.61
N GLY A 57 -1.63 12.21 -16.46
CA GLY A 57 -0.78 11.38 -17.32
C GLY A 57 -0.76 9.90 -16.91
N ASP A 58 -1.17 9.57 -15.68
CA ASP A 58 -1.23 8.19 -15.17
C ASP A 58 -2.50 7.51 -15.72
N ARG A 59 -2.48 7.10 -17.00
CA ARG A 59 -3.64 6.58 -17.75
C ARG A 59 -3.25 5.48 -18.75
N SER A 60 -4.23 4.67 -19.14
CA SER A 60 -4.10 3.61 -20.14
C SER A 60 -5.14 3.77 -21.26
N TYR A 61 -4.70 3.68 -22.52
CA TYR A 61 -5.55 3.82 -23.73
C TYR A 61 -5.96 2.46 -24.28
N ILE A 62 -7.21 2.09 -24.07
CA ILE A 62 -7.71 0.74 -24.38
C ILE A 62 -8.98 0.85 -25.20
N ASN A 63 -8.96 0.30 -26.42
CA ASN A 63 -10.11 0.25 -27.32
C ASN A 63 -10.79 1.62 -27.55
N GLY A 64 -9.99 2.70 -27.67
CA GLY A 64 -10.49 4.06 -27.90
C GLY A 64 -10.95 4.80 -26.64
N HIS A 65 -10.81 4.19 -25.46
CA HIS A 65 -11.21 4.76 -24.17
C HIS A 65 -10.02 4.86 -23.20
N VAL A 66 -10.16 5.71 -22.20
CA VAL A 66 -9.11 6.06 -21.24
C VAL A 66 -9.45 5.46 -19.88
N TYR A 67 -8.61 4.56 -19.40
CA TYR A 67 -8.75 3.86 -18.13
C TYR A 67 -7.62 4.21 -17.15
N SER A 68 -7.82 3.84 -15.88
CA SER A 68 -6.75 3.92 -14.88
C SER A 68 -5.67 2.91 -15.23
N ASP A 69 -4.40 3.32 -15.09
CA ASP A 69 -3.26 2.41 -15.12
C ASP A 69 -3.04 1.72 -13.76
N LYS A 70 -3.73 2.15 -12.70
CA LYS A 70 -3.50 1.63 -11.34
C LYS A 70 -4.21 0.31 -11.10
N ALA A 71 -3.70 -0.42 -10.11
CA ALA A 71 -4.33 -1.63 -9.64
C ALA A 71 -5.75 -1.31 -9.10
N PRO A 72 -6.74 -2.19 -9.35
CA PRO A 72 -8.15 -1.79 -9.30
C PRO A 72 -8.80 -1.78 -7.91
N LEU A 73 -8.22 -2.47 -6.92
CA LEU A 73 -8.89 -2.68 -5.63
C LEU A 73 -9.26 -1.39 -4.89
N PRO A 74 -8.39 -0.35 -4.80
CA PRO A 74 -8.75 0.91 -4.15
C PRO A 74 -9.96 1.59 -4.79
N VAL A 75 -10.09 1.53 -6.13
CA VAL A 75 -11.23 2.07 -6.87
C VAL A 75 -12.50 1.35 -6.45
N PHE A 76 -12.50 0.01 -6.46
CA PHE A 76 -13.67 -0.79 -6.14
C PHE A 76 -14.09 -0.75 -4.67
N ILE A 77 -13.18 -0.47 -3.74
CA ILE A 77 -13.53 -0.24 -2.33
C ILE A 77 -14.28 1.09 -2.16
N VAL A 78 -13.82 2.15 -2.83
CA VAL A 78 -14.37 3.50 -2.66
C VAL A 78 -15.66 3.71 -3.48
N LEU A 79 -15.76 3.07 -4.65
CA LEU A 79 -16.88 3.20 -5.59
C LEU A 79 -18.28 3.06 -4.96
N PRO A 80 -18.60 2.00 -4.19
CA PRO A 80 -19.95 1.87 -3.60
C PRO A 80 -20.26 3.01 -2.62
N MET A 81 -19.27 3.52 -1.88
CA MET A 81 -19.44 4.63 -0.96
C MET A 81 -19.70 5.94 -1.71
N ALA A 82 -18.95 6.20 -2.79
CA ALA A 82 -19.16 7.35 -3.66
C ALA A 82 -20.56 7.33 -4.28
N LYS A 83 -21.03 6.16 -4.72
CA LYS A 83 -22.38 6.00 -5.30
C LYS A 83 -23.50 6.25 -4.27
N LEU A 84 -23.30 5.83 -3.02
CA LEU A 84 -24.23 6.16 -1.94
C LEU A 84 -24.27 7.67 -1.68
N ILE A 85 -23.12 8.33 -1.61
CA ILE A 85 -23.01 9.79 -1.42
C ILE A 85 -23.67 10.55 -2.59
N GLN A 86 -23.45 10.09 -3.82
CA GLN A 86 -24.12 10.62 -5.00
C GLN A 86 -25.64 10.47 -4.90
N SER A 87 -26.14 9.27 -4.57
CA SER A 87 -27.58 9.00 -4.46
C SER A 87 -28.27 9.81 -3.36
N ALA A 88 -27.51 10.22 -2.34
CA ALA A 88 -27.97 11.11 -1.27
C ALA A 88 -27.95 12.60 -1.66
N GLY A 89 -27.56 12.95 -2.90
CA GLY A 89 -27.61 14.32 -3.41
C GLY A 89 -26.40 15.19 -3.06
N PHE A 90 -25.28 14.60 -2.63
CA PHE A 90 -24.07 15.34 -2.27
C PHE A 90 -23.09 15.56 -3.44
N PHE A 91 -23.36 14.97 -4.62
CA PHE A 91 -22.62 15.31 -5.82
C PHE A 91 -23.14 16.64 -6.37
N SER A 92 -22.24 17.56 -6.66
CA SER A 92 -22.59 18.86 -7.20
C SER A 92 -22.61 18.83 -8.74
N SER A 93 -23.07 19.93 -9.33
CA SER A 93 -23.00 20.13 -10.78
C SER A 93 -21.59 20.43 -11.28
N ASP A 94 -20.65 20.80 -10.39
CA ASP A 94 -19.25 21.04 -10.76
C ASP A 94 -18.45 19.73 -10.66
N PRO A 95 -17.93 19.19 -11.79
CA PRO A 95 -17.12 17.99 -11.77
C PRO A 95 -15.89 18.09 -10.86
N ASN A 96 -15.31 19.29 -10.71
CA ASN A 96 -14.11 19.46 -9.88
C ASN A 96 -14.40 19.23 -8.40
N GLU A 97 -15.58 19.63 -7.92
CA GLU A 97 -16.01 19.36 -6.54
C GLU A 97 -16.24 17.87 -6.33
N ASN A 98 -16.86 17.19 -7.31
CA ASN A 98 -17.06 15.73 -7.26
C ASN A 98 -15.72 14.97 -7.24
N ILE A 99 -14.73 15.42 -8.02
CA ILE A 99 -13.37 14.86 -8.00
C ILE A 99 -12.73 15.06 -6.63
N LYS A 100 -12.77 16.27 -6.06
CA LYS A 100 -12.20 16.56 -4.72
C LYS A 100 -12.89 15.74 -3.62
N LEU A 101 -14.20 15.55 -3.73
CA LEU A 101 -14.98 14.72 -2.81
C LEU A 101 -14.52 13.27 -2.86
N VAL A 102 -14.37 12.69 -4.06
CA VAL A 102 -13.89 11.32 -4.23
C VAL A 102 -12.44 11.16 -3.79
N LEU A 103 -11.56 12.13 -4.09
CA LEU A 103 -10.18 12.14 -3.59
C LEU A 103 -10.14 12.12 -2.06
N THR A 104 -10.93 12.97 -1.41
CA THR A 104 -11.05 13.04 0.05
C THR A 104 -11.58 11.74 0.64
N LEU A 105 -12.67 11.20 0.07
CA LEU A 105 -13.27 9.94 0.49
C LEU A 105 -12.28 8.78 0.37
N GLY A 106 -11.60 8.68 -0.79
CA GLY A 106 -10.58 7.67 -1.04
C GLY A 106 -9.39 7.81 -0.09
N GLY A 107 -8.94 9.03 0.17
CA GLY A 107 -7.91 9.31 1.17
C GLY A 107 -8.28 8.80 2.57
N TYR A 108 -9.51 9.05 3.01
CA TYR A 108 -9.95 8.54 4.32
C TYR A 108 -10.09 7.02 4.35
N VAL A 109 -10.70 6.41 3.34
CA VAL A 109 -11.01 4.97 3.33
C VAL A 109 -9.76 4.11 3.08
N ILE A 110 -8.88 4.54 2.18
CA ILE A 110 -7.71 3.77 1.72
C ILE A 110 -6.46 4.09 2.53
N SER A 111 -6.35 5.28 3.12
CA SER A 111 -5.14 5.69 3.84
C SER A 111 -5.38 5.97 5.32
N ALA A 112 -6.26 6.91 5.67
CA ALA A 112 -6.42 7.34 7.06
C ALA A 112 -6.97 6.22 7.96
N LEU A 113 -8.05 5.56 7.54
CA LEU A 113 -8.70 4.50 8.31
C LEU A 113 -7.77 3.28 8.51
N PRO A 114 -7.09 2.74 7.48
CA PRO A 114 -6.13 1.66 7.66
C PRO A 114 -4.99 2.02 8.62
N LEU A 115 -4.45 3.24 8.54
CA LEU A 115 -3.41 3.70 9.45
C LEU A 115 -3.92 3.82 10.90
N LEU A 116 -5.13 4.36 11.09
CA LEU A 116 -5.80 4.40 12.40
C LEU A 116 -5.99 2.99 12.99
N ILE A 117 -6.44 2.03 12.17
CA ILE A 117 -6.62 0.64 12.59
C ILE A 117 -5.27 0.04 13.01
N LEU A 118 -4.20 0.23 12.23
CA LEU A 118 -2.86 -0.26 12.58
C LEU A 118 -2.38 0.29 13.92
N MET A 119 -2.48 1.60 14.11
CA MET A 119 -2.07 2.25 15.35
C MET A 119 -2.91 1.78 16.55
N THR A 120 -4.21 1.52 16.34
CA THR A 120 -5.11 0.99 17.36
C THR A 120 -4.74 -0.44 17.73
N ILE A 121 -4.44 -1.30 16.75
CA ILE A 121 -3.98 -2.68 17.00
C ILE A 121 -2.65 -2.66 17.76
N LEU A 122 -1.71 -1.79 17.37
CA LEU A 122 -0.43 -1.64 18.05
C LEU A 122 -0.63 -1.19 19.50
N PHE A 123 -1.51 -0.22 19.74
CA PHE A 123 -1.89 0.20 21.09
C PHE A 123 -2.40 -0.98 21.92
N GLN A 124 -3.37 -1.73 21.40
CA GLN A 124 -3.98 -2.87 22.09
C GLN A 124 -2.98 -3.99 22.37
N TYR A 125 -2.00 -4.19 21.48
CA TYR A 125 -0.92 -5.14 21.69
C TYR A 125 -0.02 -4.72 22.86
N LEU A 126 0.44 -3.46 22.86
CA LEU A 126 1.29 -2.93 23.93
C LEU A 126 0.55 -2.84 25.29
N GLU A 127 -0.77 -2.66 25.27
CA GLU A 127 -1.59 -2.63 26.47
C GLU A 127 -1.63 -3.99 27.18
N LYS A 128 -1.64 -5.10 26.41
CA LYS A 128 -1.60 -6.46 26.99
C LYS A 128 -0.30 -6.72 27.74
N ASP A 129 0.78 -6.09 27.33
CA ASP A 129 2.09 -6.20 27.99
C ASP A 129 2.21 -5.31 29.24
N ASN A 130 1.10 -4.68 29.69
CA ASN A 130 1.05 -3.72 30.80
C ASN A 130 2.09 -2.60 30.67
N SER A 131 2.38 -2.19 29.43
CA SER A 131 3.28 -1.06 29.17
C SER A 131 2.72 0.24 29.75
N ASN A 132 3.60 1.20 30.07
CA ASN A 132 3.17 2.54 30.48
C ASN A 132 2.42 3.21 29.30
N TRP A 133 1.35 3.96 29.58
CA TRP A 133 0.56 4.61 28.51
C TRP A 133 1.37 5.55 27.61
N LYS A 134 2.48 6.10 28.14
CA LYS A 134 3.45 6.88 27.37
C LYS A 134 4.12 6.05 26.27
N ASN A 135 4.33 4.75 26.49
CA ASN A 135 4.94 3.85 25.51
C ASN A 135 4.05 3.67 24.28
N TYR A 136 2.73 3.80 24.43
CA TYR A 136 1.80 3.69 23.29
C TYR A 136 1.99 4.84 22.32
N TRP A 137 2.06 6.07 22.84
CA TRP A 137 2.35 7.26 22.05
C TRP A 137 3.75 7.18 21.43
N LEU A 138 4.75 6.77 22.21
CA LEU A 138 6.11 6.60 21.70
C LEU A 138 6.20 5.55 20.56
N ALA A 139 5.38 4.50 20.61
CA ALA A 139 5.35 3.48 19.57
C ALA A 139 4.65 3.95 18.28
N THR A 140 3.76 4.94 18.36
CA THR A 140 3.10 5.51 17.17
C THR A 140 3.86 6.68 16.55
N LEU A 141 4.70 7.38 17.34
CA LEU A 141 5.53 8.47 16.83
C LEU A 141 6.34 8.11 15.56
N PRO A 142 6.95 6.92 15.40
CA PRO A 142 7.67 6.55 14.18
C PRO A 142 6.82 6.63 12.91
N PHE A 143 5.53 6.30 12.99
CA PHE A 143 4.62 6.40 11.86
C PHE A 143 4.29 7.86 11.50
N MET A 144 4.27 8.73 12.51
CA MET A 144 3.93 10.16 12.37
C MET A 144 5.16 11.02 12.02
N SER A 145 6.36 10.55 12.36
CA SER A 145 7.62 11.29 12.20
C SER A 145 8.38 10.95 10.92
N CYS A 146 7.84 10.07 10.09
CA CYS A 146 8.42 9.74 8.79
C CYS A 146 7.51 10.16 7.63
N PHE A 147 8.07 10.14 6.43
CA PHE A 147 7.37 10.56 5.22
C PHE A 147 6.06 9.80 4.92
N CYS A 148 5.85 8.60 5.49
CA CYS A 148 4.57 7.89 5.39
C CYS A 148 3.41 8.76 5.87
N TRP A 149 3.63 9.61 6.87
CA TRP A 149 2.62 10.51 7.39
C TRP A 149 2.10 11.46 6.31
N ILE A 150 2.91 11.91 5.34
CA ILE A 150 2.43 12.83 4.29
C ILE A 150 1.39 12.17 3.36
N TYR A 151 1.37 10.84 3.30
CA TYR A 151 0.37 10.10 2.52
C TYR A 151 -0.88 9.75 3.35
N ASN A 152 -0.94 10.16 4.62
CA ASN A 152 -2.16 10.06 5.42
C ASN A 152 -3.28 10.85 4.73
N ALA A 153 -4.49 10.30 4.74
CA ALA A 153 -5.65 10.90 4.06
C ALA A 153 -5.45 11.27 2.58
N SER A 154 -4.51 10.63 1.87
CA SER A 154 -4.34 10.77 0.42
C SER A 154 -4.72 9.47 -0.29
N PHE A 155 -5.35 9.58 -1.47
CA PHE A 155 -5.87 8.42 -2.22
C PHE A 155 -4.77 7.65 -2.98
N TYR A 156 -3.58 7.54 -2.39
CA TYR A 156 -2.52 6.62 -2.79
C TYR A 156 -2.82 5.21 -2.28
N GLY A 157 -2.41 4.18 -3.04
CA GLY A 157 -2.54 2.79 -2.61
C GLY A 157 -1.51 2.34 -1.56
N HIS A 158 -0.45 3.12 -1.34
CA HIS A 158 0.73 2.64 -0.60
C HIS A 158 0.48 2.34 0.89
N ILE A 159 -0.27 3.18 1.62
CA ILE A 159 -0.59 2.92 3.02
C ILE A 159 -1.49 1.68 3.12
N PHE A 160 -2.50 1.57 2.26
CA PHE A 160 -3.38 0.40 2.22
C PHE A 160 -2.62 -0.89 1.91
N ALA A 161 -1.69 -0.85 0.95
CA ALA A 161 -0.84 -1.99 0.64
C ALA A 161 0.01 -2.40 1.87
N GLY A 162 0.59 -1.44 2.58
CA GLY A 162 1.31 -1.71 3.84
C GLY A 162 0.42 -2.33 4.92
N PHE A 163 -0.81 -1.83 5.09
CA PHE A 163 -1.81 -2.41 5.98
C PHE A 163 -2.12 -3.87 5.63
N LEU A 164 -2.41 -4.16 4.36
CA LEU A 164 -2.69 -5.51 3.88
C LEU A 164 -1.47 -6.45 4.03
N VAL A 165 -0.25 -5.93 3.81
CA VAL A 165 1.01 -6.64 4.05
C VAL A 165 1.14 -7.06 5.51
N ILE A 166 0.87 -6.16 6.46
CA ILE A 166 0.91 -6.46 7.91
C ILE A 166 -0.14 -7.53 8.26
N LEU A 167 -1.37 -7.39 7.78
CA LEU A 167 -2.42 -8.39 8.02
C LEU A 167 -2.07 -9.76 7.41
N CYS A 168 -1.50 -9.76 6.20
CA CYS A 168 -1.03 -10.97 5.53
C CYS A 168 0.00 -11.71 6.42
N TYR A 169 1.00 -10.99 6.92
CA TYR A 169 1.99 -11.57 7.83
C TYR A 169 1.35 -12.09 9.11
N TYR A 170 0.44 -11.33 9.72
CA TYR A 170 -0.28 -11.74 10.92
C TYR A 170 -1.00 -13.09 10.73
N PHE A 171 -1.77 -13.26 9.64
CA PHE A 171 -2.48 -14.50 9.38
C PHE A 171 -1.54 -15.65 8.97
N LEU A 172 -0.43 -15.35 8.32
CA LEU A 172 0.63 -16.32 8.01
C LEU A 172 1.26 -16.87 9.30
N GLU A 173 1.56 -16.01 10.27
CA GLU A 173 2.08 -16.41 11.59
C GLU A 173 1.05 -17.21 12.40
N LYS A 174 -0.25 -16.88 12.26
CA LYS A 174 -1.34 -17.69 12.82
C LYS A 174 -1.65 -18.98 12.05
N ARG A 175 -0.92 -19.28 10.97
CA ARG A 175 -1.14 -20.44 10.09
C ARG A 175 -2.55 -20.48 9.48
N LYS A 176 -3.23 -19.34 9.38
CA LYS A 176 -4.47 -19.18 8.61
C LYS A 176 -4.12 -18.85 7.16
N LEU A 177 -3.51 -19.81 6.48
CA LEU A 177 -2.79 -19.58 5.22
C LEU A 177 -3.70 -19.20 4.06
N TYR A 178 -4.94 -19.69 4.04
CA TYR A 178 -5.96 -19.24 3.08
C TYR A 178 -6.24 -17.73 3.19
N LEU A 179 -6.32 -17.19 4.41
CA LEU A 179 -6.53 -15.75 4.61
C LEU A 179 -5.28 -14.95 4.25
N ALA A 180 -4.08 -15.47 4.56
CA ALA A 180 -2.82 -14.85 4.16
C ALA A 180 -2.71 -14.78 2.62
N GLY A 181 -3.08 -15.85 1.91
CA GLY A 181 -3.12 -15.89 0.45
C GLY A 181 -4.08 -14.86 -0.15
N LEU A 182 -5.29 -14.76 0.40
CA LEU A 182 -6.29 -13.77 -0.01
C LEU A 182 -5.76 -12.33 0.17
N LEU A 183 -5.19 -12.05 1.34
CA LEU A 183 -4.62 -10.73 1.63
C LEU A 183 -3.42 -10.42 0.74
N ALA A 184 -2.54 -11.39 0.47
CA ALA A 184 -1.43 -11.20 -0.48
C ALA A 184 -1.95 -10.84 -1.87
N SER A 185 -3.00 -11.49 -2.36
CA SER A 185 -3.59 -11.09 -3.63
C SER A 185 -4.23 -9.70 -3.58
N PHE A 186 -4.84 -9.28 -2.47
CA PHE A 186 -5.30 -7.90 -2.29
C PHE A 186 -4.17 -6.87 -2.22
N VAL A 187 -3.00 -7.24 -1.67
CA VAL A 187 -1.78 -6.43 -1.76
C VAL A 187 -1.49 -6.16 -3.23
N PHE A 188 -1.42 -7.21 -4.06
CA PHE A 188 -1.15 -7.08 -5.49
C PHE A 188 -2.19 -6.24 -6.24
N LEU A 189 -3.48 -6.36 -5.90
CA LEU A 189 -4.56 -5.55 -6.49
C LEU A 189 -4.62 -4.10 -5.99
N THR A 190 -3.81 -3.76 -4.99
CA THR A 190 -3.66 -2.40 -4.49
C THR A 190 -2.42 -1.73 -5.09
N GLU A 191 -1.29 -2.43 -5.03
CA GLU A 191 0.00 -2.03 -5.56
C GLU A 191 0.75 -3.32 -5.95
N TYR A 192 1.25 -3.40 -7.18
CA TYR A 192 1.86 -4.64 -7.66
C TYR A 192 3.16 -5.04 -6.92
N PRO A 193 4.16 -4.15 -6.74
CA PRO A 193 5.46 -4.58 -6.20
C PRO A 193 5.41 -5.16 -4.76
N PRO A 194 4.61 -4.64 -3.81
CA PRO A 194 4.52 -5.15 -2.44
C PRO A 194 4.21 -6.64 -2.28
N ILE A 195 3.70 -7.33 -3.32
CA ILE A 195 3.52 -8.79 -3.32
C ILE A 195 4.79 -9.57 -3.01
N LEU A 196 5.96 -8.98 -3.29
CA LEU A 196 7.25 -9.58 -3.01
C LEU A 196 7.41 -9.98 -1.53
N LEU A 197 6.87 -9.18 -0.61
CA LEU A 197 6.95 -9.45 0.83
C LEU A 197 6.21 -10.76 1.22
N PRO A 198 4.91 -10.94 0.93
CA PRO A 198 4.22 -12.23 1.11
C PRO A 198 4.89 -13.42 0.43
N VAL A 199 5.45 -13.25 -0.77
CA VAL A 199 6.14 -14.33 -1.48
C VAL A 199 7.37 -14.78 -0.70
N PHE A 200 8.20 -13.86 -0.21
CA PHE A 200 9.33 -14.23 0.64
C PHE A 200 8.87 -14.91 1.94
N TRP A 201 7.82 -14.44 2.59
CA TRP A 201 7.33 -15.07 3.82
C TRP A 201 6.80 -16.48 3.59
N LEU A 202 6.12 -16.73 2.47
CA LEU A 202 5.70 -18.07 2.08
C LEU A 202 6.91 -18.99 1.85
N LEU A 203 7.95 -18.49 1.16
CA LEU A 203 9.20 -19.23 0.96
C LEU A 203 9.91 -19.51 2.29
N GLN A 204 10.02 -18.51 3.17
CA GLN A 204 10.60 -18.67 4.51
C GLN A 204 9.82 -19.69 5.34
N LEU A 205 8.48 -19.67 5.30
CA LEU A 205 7.62 -20.65 5.95
C LEU A 205 7.85 -22.05 5.38
N PHE A 206 7.93 -22.18 4.05
CA PHE A 206 8.21 -23.45 3.40
C PHE A 206 9.61 -23.98 3.76
N ILE A 207 10.63 -23.14 3.84
CA ILE A 207 11.98 -23.54 4.27
C ILE A 207 11.98 -24.01 5.73
N ARG A 208 11.21 -23.34 6.60
CA ARG A 208 11.09 -23.69 8.02
C ARG A 208 10.38 -25.02 8.24
N GLU A 209 9.24 -25.23 7.57
CA GLU A 209 8.33 -26.34 7.88
C GLU A 209 8.31 -27.46 6.84
N ARG A 210 8.77 -27.21 5.61
CA ARG A 210 8.80 -28.16 4.49
C ARG A 210 7.43 -28.78 4.14
N LYS A 211 6.33 -28.07 4.44
CA LYS A 211 4.95 -28.52 4.17
C LYS A 211 4.42 -27.93 2.87
N SER A 212 4.26 -28.75 1.84
CA SER A 212 3.63 -28.35 0.57
C SER A 212 2.17 -27.92 0.74
N ASN A 213 1.45 -28.52 1.70
CA ASN A 213 0.09 -28.11 2.05
C ASN A 213 0.00 -26.62 2.40
N HIS A 214 1.02 -26.03 3.02
CA HIS A 214 1.01 -24.60 3.34
C HIS A 214 0.99 -23.72 2.09
N VAL A 215 1.76 -24.11 1.07
CA VAL A 215 1.79 -23.43 -0.23
C VAL A 215 0.44 -23.59 -0.94
N LEU A 216 -0.16 -24.78 -0.87
CA LEU A 216 -1.48 -25.04 -1.46
C LEU A 216 -2.57 -24.18 -0.80
N GLN A 217 -2.64 -24.13 0.53
CA GLN A 217 -3.63 -23.32 1.25
C GLN A 217 -3.49 -21.84 0.93
N PHE A 218 -2.26 -21.34 0.92
CA PHE A 218 -1.97 -19.97 0.52
C PHE A 218 -2.40 -19.71 -0.94
N GLY A 219 -2.05 -20.62 -1.85
CA GLY A 219 -2.44 -20.54 -3.26
C GLY A 219 -3.95 -20.50 -3.45
N ILE A 220 -4.70 -21.40 -2.79
CA ILE A 220 -6.18 -21.40 -2.80
C ILE A 220 -6.74 -20.08 -2.27
N GLY A 221 -6.14 -19.55 -1.21
CA GLY A 221 -6.49 -18.24 -0.66
C GLY A 221 -6.40 -17.10 -1.67
N ALA A 222 -5.40 -17.14 -2.56
CA ALA A 222 -5.17 -16.10 -3.56
C ALA A 222 -6.13 -16.16 -4.77
N VAL A 223 -6.81 -17.30 -4.99
CA VAL A 223 -7.65 -17.54 -6.17
C VAL A 223 -8.78 -16.52 -6.33
N PRO A 224 -9.60 -16.17 -5.30
CA PRO A 224 -10.75 -15.29 -5.50
C PRO A 224 -10.38 -13.90 -6.02
N ALA A 225 -9.32 -13.30 -5.47
CA ALA A 225 -8.84 -11.99 -5.92
C ALA A 225 -8.17 -12.08 -7.30
N LEU A 226 -7.46 -13.16 -7.59
CA LEU A 226 -6.90 -13.41 -8.93
C LEU A 226 -8.02 -13.50 -9.97
N ILE A 227 -9.11 -14.21 -9.68
CA ILE A 227 -10.30 -14.26 -10.56
C ILE A 227 -10.84 -12.85 -10.78
N GLY A 228 -10.95 -12.04 -9.72
CA GLY A 228 -11.38 -10.64 -9.82
C GLY A 228 -10.49 -9.80 -10.75
N LEU A 229 -9.18 -9.99 -10.70
CA LEU A 229 -8.23 -9.32 -11.60
C LEU A 229 -8.41 -9.73 -13.05
N LEU A 230 -8.48 -11.05 -13.31
CA LEU A 230 -8.63 -11.57 -14.65
C LEU A 230 -9.95 -11.13 -15.27
N ALA A 231 -11.03 -11.11 -14.47
CA ALA A 231 -12.31 -10.57 -14.87
C ALA A 231 -12.20 -9.07 -15.20
N TYR A 232 -11.57 -8.27 -14.34
CA TYR A 232 -11.35 -6.84 -14.57
C TYR A 232 -10.60 -6.61 -15.89
N ASN A 233 -9.45 -7.28 -16.09
CA ASN A 233 -8.66 -7.19 -17.30
C ASN A 233 -9.48 -7.57 -18.55
N TYR A 234 -10.26 -8.64 -18.47
CA TYR A 234 -11.12 -9.07 -19.57
C TYR A 234 -12.19 -8.03 -19.90
N PHE A 235 -12.81 -7.41 -18.90
CA PHE A 235 -13.83 -6.38 -19.12
C PHE A 235 -13.26 -5.10 -19.74
N ILE A 236 -12.05 -4.69 -19.37
CA ILE A 236 -11.45 -3.45 -19.92
C ILE A 236 -10.70 -3.69 -21.25
N THR A 237 -10.02 -4.84 -21.41
CA THR A 237 -9.13 -5.12 -22.55
C THR A 237 -9.68 -6.14 -23.54
N GLY A 238 -10.63 -6.98 -23.14
CA GLY A 238 -11.03 -8.18 -23.88
C GLY A 238 -10.14 -9.41 -23.64
N HIS A 239 -9.06 -9.27 -22.85
CA HIS A 239 -8.09 -10.34 -22.59
C HIS A 239 -7.81 -10.51 -21.10
N LEU A 240 -7.63 -11.76 -20.65
CA LEU A 240 -7.46 -12.08 -19.22
C LEU A 240 -6.10 -11.62 -18.66
N PHE A 241 -5.05 -11.71 -19.46
CA PHE A 241 -3.66 -11.53 -19.01
C PHE A 241 -3.02 -10.20 -19.43
N THR A 242 -3.76 -9.36 -20.14
CA THR A 242 -3.29 -8.05 -20.57
C THR A 242 -3.58 -7.03 -19.47
N LEU A 243 -2.53 -6.36 -18.99
CA LEU A 243 -2.66 -5.35 -17.94
C LEU A 243 -2.81 -3.96 -18.56
N GLY A 244 -3.38 -3.01 -17.81
CA GLY A 244 -3.44 -1.60 -18.26
C GLY A 244 -2.06 -1.03 -18.62
N TYR A 245 -1.00 -1.54 -17.98
CA TYR A 245 0.39 -1.17 -18.26
C TYR A 245 0.84 -1.40 -19.71
N ASP A 246 0.20 -2.32 -20.45
CA ASP A 246 0.50 -2.55 -21.86
C ASP A 246 0.02 -1.38 -22.76
N TYR A 247 -0.86 -0.53 -22.22
CA TYR A 247 -1.55 0.54 -22.92
C TYR A 247 -1.26 1.94 -22.35
N VAL A 248 -0.20 2.08 -21.55
CA VAL A 248 0.13 3.38 -20.91
C VAL A 248 0.47 4.48 -21.90
N ASP A 249 0.31 5.71 -21.43
CA ASP A 249 0.73 6.94 -22.12
C ASP A 249 2.19 6.86 -22.61
N PRO A 250 2.53 7.47 -23.78
CA PRO A 250 3.90 7.47 -24.31
C PRO A 250 4.98 7.92 -23.31
N ALA A 251 4.65 8.82 -22.36
CA ALA A 251 5.58 9.23 -21.31
C ALA A 251 6.08 8.07 -20.44
N PHE A 252 5.37 6.94 -20.44
CA PHE A 252 5.67 5.74 -19.67
C PHE A 252 5.90 4.50 -20.52
N GLU A 253 6.25 4.65 -21.80
CA GLU A 253 6.41 3.55 -22.76
C GLU A 253 7.35 2.43 -22.27
N THR A 254 8.36 2.76 -21.46
CA THR A 254 9.25 1.77 -20.81
C THR A 254 8.48 0.70 -20.03
N MET A 255 7.28 1.01 -19.49
CA MET A 255 6.44 0.05 -18.78
C MET A 255 5.93 -1.09 -19.67
N LYS A 256 5.86 -0.90 -20.99
CA LYS A 256 5.48 -1.96 -21.94
C LYS A 256 6.55 -3.06 -22.04
N THR A 257 7.78 -2.78 -21.61
CA THR A 257 8.87 -3.76 -21.57
C THR A 257 9.12 -4.18 -20.12
N ASN A 258 8.92 -5.45 -19.79
CA ASN A 258 9.15 -6.00 -18.44
C ASN A 258 8.46 -5.19 -17.31
N TYR A 259 7.33 -4.54 -17.58
CA TYR A 259 6.66 -3.66 -16.62
C TYR A 259 7.54 -2.51 -16.10
N GLY A 260 8.53 -2.08 -16.90
CA GLY A 260 9.46 -1.01 -16.56
C GLY A 260 10.60 -1.45 -15.63
N PHE A 261 10.77 -2.75 -15.38
CA PHE A 261 11.85 -3.30 -14.58
C PHE A 261 13.05 -3.72 -15.44
N SER A 262 14.23 -3.44 -14.91
CA SER A 262 15.53 -3.79 -15.46
C SER A 262 16.45 -4.29 -14.33
N TRP A 263 17.72 -4.56 -14.64
CA TRP A 263 18.69 -4.87 -13.58
C TRP A 263 18.77 -3.74 -12.55
N PRO A 264 18.93 -4.06 -11.25
CA PRO A 264 19.09 -3.07 -10.19
C PRO A 264 20.18 -2.05 -10.52
N LYS A 265 19.85 -0.76 -10.46
CA LYS A 265 20.80 0.32 -10.75
C LYS A 265 21.46 0.79 -9.44
N PRO A 266 22.81 0.82 -9.35
CA PRO A 266 23.50 1.29 -8.14
C PRO A 266 23.08 2.69 -7.70
N ASP A 267 22.93 3.62 -8.65
CA ASP A 267 22.50 5.00 -8.36
C ASP A 267 21.06 5.06 -7.82
N ALA A 268 20.16 4.21 -8.32
CA ALA A 268 18.80 4.11 -7.81
C ALA A 268 18.78 3.48 -6.42
N PHE A 269 19.62 2.48 -6.16
CA PHE A 269 19.76 1.88 -4.83
C PHE A 269 20.27 2.92 -3.82
N TRP A 270 21.29 3.70 -4.17
CA TRP A 270 21.76 4.84 -3.36
C TRP A 270 20.67 5.90 -3.19
N GLY A 271 19.97 6.20 -4.29
CA GLY A 271 18.84 7.10 -4.37
C GLY A 271 17.71 6.76 -3.39
N LEU A 272 17.40 5.47 -3.25
CA LEU A 272 16.35 4.94 -2.37
C LEU A 272 16.79 4.78 -0.92
N THR A 273 18.09 4.78 -0.64
CA THR A 273 18.64 4.51 0.70
C THR A 273 19.11 5.78 1.40
N PHE A 274 20.22 6.36 0.95
CA PHE A 274 20.93 7.43 1.68
C PHE A 274 20.86 8.81 1.02
N SER A 275 20.40 8.89 -0.23
CA SER A 275 20.31 10.16 -0.95
C SER A 275 19.37 11.17 -0.28
N LEU A 276 19.72 12.45 -0.31
CA LEU A 276 18.84 13.55 0.12
C LEU A 276 17.60 13.70 -0.77
N TYR A 277 17.62 13.15 -1.98
CA TYR A 277 16.49 13.23 -2.91
C TYR A 277 15.34 12.29 -2.51
N ARG A 278 15.62 10.99 -2.38
CA ARG A 278 14.61 9.93 -2.13
C ARG A 278 15.07 8.88 -1.11
N GLY A 279 16.07 9.16 -0.28
CA GLY A 279 16.65 8.16 0.62
C GLY A 279 15.75 7.85 1.82
N ILE A 280 15.36 6.58 2.00
CA ILE A 280 14.53 6.17 3.13
C ILE A 280 15.13 6.55 4.49
N PHE A 281 16.46 6.53 4.64
CA PHE A 281 17.11 6.89 5.91
C PHE A 281 17.13 8.39 6.20
N VAL A 282 16.92 9.23 5.18
CA VAL A 282 16.74 10.68 5.33
C VAL A 282 15.29 10.98 5.70
N TYR A 283 14.34 10.32 5.03
CA TYR A 283 12.91 10.57 5.17
C TYR A 283 12.24 9.77 6.30
N ALA A 284 12.93 8.77 6.86
CA ALA A 284 12.52 7.96 8.00
C ALA A 284 13.75 7.65 8.89
N PRO A 285 14.38 8.66 9.53
CA PRO A 285 15.63 8.47 10.27
C PRO A 285 15.49 7.50 11.45
N ILE A 286 14.29 7.33 11.99
CA ILE A 286 13.96 6.33 13.03
C ILE A 286 14.26 4.89 12.59
N LEU A 287 14.31 4.63 11.28
CA LEU A 287 14.63 3.31 10.75
C LEU A 287 16.08 2.91 11.09
N LEU A 288 17.02 3.86 11.17
CA LEU A 288 18.41 3.56 11.52
C LEU A 288 18.56 2.93 12.91
N PRO A 289 18.09 3.54 14.02
CA PRO A 289 18.17 2.91 15.33
C PRO A 289 17.34 1.62 15.40
N VAL A 290 16.20 1.51 14.70
CA VAL A 290 15.43 0.25 14.64
C VAL A 290 16.26 -0.88 14.03
N ILE A 291 16.92 -0.63 12.88
CA ILE A 291 17.80 -1.60 12.23
C ILE A 291 18.98 -1.95 13.13
N ILE A 292 19.67 -0.94 13.69
CA ILE A 292 20.85 -1.15 14.55
C ILE A 292 20.50 -1.98 15.78
N LEU A 293 19.42 -1.63 16.48
CA LEU A 293 18.98 -2.37 17.67
C LEU A 293 18.52 -3.79 17.33
N SER A 294 17.81 -3.95 16.21
CA SER A 294 17.39 -5.26 15.72
C SER A 294 18.60 -6.15 15.41
N VAL A 295 19.56 -5.64 14.64
CA VAL A 295 20.78 -6.38 14.27
C VAL A 295 21.64 -6.68 15.51
N TRP A 296 21.77 -5.73 16.44
CA TRP A 296 22.53 -5.94 17.69
C TRP A 296 21.91 -6.99 18.61
N LYS A 297 20.58 -7.01 18.73
CA LYS A 297 19.87 -8.08 19.46
C LYS A 297 20.01 -9.42 18.76
N PHE A 298 19.96 -9.41 17.43
CA PHE A 298 20.04 -10.61 16.61
C PHE A 298 21.44 -11.24 16.60
N SER A 299 22.49 -10.43 16.42
CA SER A 299 23.89 -10.90 16.33
C SER A 299 24.41 -11.58 17.58
N LYS A 300 23.81 -11.28 18.74
CA LYS A 300 24.16 -11.93 20.02
C LYS A 300 23.66 -13.36 20.14
N LEU A 301 22.69 -13.79 19.32
CA LEU A 301 21.89 -14.99 19.60
C LEU A 301 21.61 -15.89 18.39
N ALA A 302 21.91 -15.46 17.17
CA ALA A 302 21.30 -16.07 16.00
C ALA A 302 22.26 -16.44 14.85
N SER A 303 21.95 -17.56 14.20
CA SER A 303 22.69 -18.09 13.06
C SER A 303 22.37 -17.35 11.75
N PHE A 304 23.21 -17.52 10.73
CA PHE A 304 22.94 -17.01 9.37
C PHE A 304 21.59 -17.50 8.81
N LYS A 305 21.19 -18.74 9.11
CA LYS A 305 19.88 -19.27 8.75
C LYS A 305 18.74 -18.47 9.39
N ALA A 306 18.89 -18.09 10.65
CA ALA A 306 17.89 -17.25 11.31
C ALA A 306 17.83 -15.84 10.69
N PHE A 307 18.95 -15.31 10.16
CA PHE A 307 18.98 -14.00 9.50
C PHE A 307 18.16 -14.05 8.20
N ILE A 308 18.40 -15.06 7.36
CA ILE A 308 17.65 -15.28 6.12
C ILE A 308 16.16 -15.46 6.39
N LEU A 309 15.84 -16.15 7.48
CA LEU A 309 14.47 -16.42 7.88
C LEU A 309 13.83 -15.26 8.66
N HIS A 310 14.53 -14.18 8.98
CA HIS A 310 13.94 -13.06 9.70
C HIS A 310 12.83 -12.40 8.86
N ALA A 311 11.79 -11.91 9.52
CA ALA A 311 10.57 -11.43 8.87
C ALA A 311 10.81 -10.26 7.91
N TRP A 312 11.77 -9.38 8.20
CA TRP A 312 11.99 -8.21 7.35
C TRP A 312 13.39 -8.10 6.74
N TYR A 313 14.45 -8.76 7.23
CA TYR A 313 15.81 -8.52 6.71
C TYR A 313 15.92 -8.79 5.20
N VAL A 314 15.74 -10.04 4.78
CA VAL A 314 15.80 -10.39 3.35
C VAL A 314 14.67 -9.73 2.55
N PRO A 315 13.39 -9.78 2.99
CA PRO A 315 12.30 -9.18 2.20
C PRO A 315 12.46 -7.67 1.97
N PHE A 316 12.92 -6.92 2.97
CA PHE A 316 13.13 -5.47 2.86
C PHE A 316 14.22 -5.11 1.85
N PHE A 317 15.41 -5.72 1.98
CA PHE A 317 16.51 -5.41 1.07
C PHE A 317 16.24 -5.92 -0.35
N ALA A 318 15.61 -7.09 -0.49
CA ALA A 318 15.17 -7.58 -1.79
C ALA A 318 14.15 -6.63 -2.44
N TYR A 319 13.27 -6.01 -1.66
CA TYR A 319 12.33 -5.01 -2.16
C TYR A 319 13.03 -3.74 -2.62
N ILE A 320 14.01 -3.22 -1.89
CA ILE A 320 14.80 -2.06 -2.35
C ILE A 320 15.53 -2.38 -3.66
N ILE A 321 16.10 -3.58 -3.76
CA ILE A 321 16.78 -4.06 -4.98
C ILE A 321 15.79 -4.16 -6.16
N LEU A 322 14.57 -4.64 -5.92
CA LEU A 322 13.53 -4.67 -6.95
C LEU A 322 13.22 -3.25 -7.44
N ILE A 323 12.94 -2.32 -6.52
CA ILE A 323 12.56 -0.94 -6.88
C ILE A 323 13.73 -0.18 -7.52
N SER A 324 14.99 -0.50 -7.19
CA SER A 324 16.14 0.13 -7.87
C SER A 324 16.31 -0.32 -9.32
N GLY A 325 15.64 -1.40 -9.74
CA GLY A 325 15.54 -1.82 -11.13
C GLY A 325 14.41 -1.12 -11.91
N TYR A 326 13.48 -0.44 -11.23
CA TYR A 326 12.34 0.22 -11.84
C TYR A 326 12.74 1.54 -12.54
N PHE A 327 12.26 1.78 -13.76
CA PHE A 327 12.60 2.98 -14.53
C PHE A 327 12.25 4.29 -13.79
N MET A 328 11.15 4.27 -13.03
CA MET A 328 10.67 5.37 -12.19
C MET A 328 10.86 5.10 -10.70
N TRP A 329 12.01 4.52 -10.32
CA TRP A 329 12.35 4.24 -8.92
C TRP A 329 12.17 5.45 -7.98
N ASN A 330 12.34 6.68 -8.48
CA ASN A 330 12.18 7.92 -7.71
C ASN A 330 10.71 8.24 -7.33
N GLY A 331 9.72 7.56 -7.91
CA GLY A 331 8.31 7.75 -7.61
C GLY A 331 7.70 9.05 -8.15
N GLY A 332 8.34 9.75 -9.10
CA GLY A 332 7.77 10.93 -9.77
C GLY A 332 7.42 12.07 -8.81
N TRP A 333 6.22 12.65 -9.00
CA TRP A 333 5.72 13.75 -8.17
C TRP A 333 5.20 13.26 -6.82
N ALA A 334 6.15 13.08 -5.90
CA ALA A 334 5.98 12.47 -4.59
C ALA A 334 6.85 13.17 -3.55
N TYR A 335 6.64 12.90 -2.27
CA TYR A 335 7.55 13.26 -1.17
C TYR A 335 8.20 12.00 -0.56
N GLY A 336 9.54 11.96 -0.48
CA GLY A 336 10.29 10.76 -0.09
C GLY A 336 10.14 9.57 -1.07
N PRO A 337 10.67 8.38 -0.75
CA PRO A 337 10.57 7.19 -1.60
C PRO A 337 9.23 6.47 -1.42
N ARG A 338 8.15 6.99 -2.02
CA ARG A 338 6.77 6.48 -1.84
C ARG A 338 6.60 4.96 -2.05
N HIS A 339 7.38 4.38 -2.95
CA HIS A 339 7.34 2.93 -3.23
C HIS A 339 7.76 2.07 -2.04
N LEU A 340 8.52 2.62 -1.09
CA LEU A 340 9.01 1.93 0.11
C LEU A 340 8.07 2.07 1.32
N ILE A 341 6.93 2.75 1.19
CA ILE A 341 5.95 2.88 2.29
C ILE A 341 5.47 1.51 2.79
N PRO A 342 5.07 0.54 1.93
CA PRO A 342 4.58 -0.76 2.41
C PRO A 342 5.59 -1.53 3.29
N PRO A 343 6.85 -1.74 2.87
CA PRO A 343 7.82 -2.39 3.75
C PRO A 343 8.22 -1.55 4.97
N LEU A 344 8.22 -0.21 4.87
CA LEU A 344 8.50 0.66 6.01
C LEU A 344 7.42 0.48 7.10
N LEU A 345 6.14 0.52 6.73
CA LEU A 345 5.04 0.30 7.67
C LEU A 345 5.15 -1.06 8.35
N PHE A 346 5.54 -2.10 7.60
CA PHE A 346 5.77 -3.42 8.17
C PHE A 346 6.89 -3.42 9.23
N ILE A 347 8.04 -2.79 8.94
CA ILE A 347 9.16 -2.72 9.89
C ILE A 347 8.81 -1.90 11.13
N LEU A 348 8.06 -0.81 11.00
CA LEU A 348 7.65 -0.01 12.15
C LEU A 348 6.63 -0.74 13.04
N PHE A 349 5.85 -1.66 12.46
CA PHE A 349 4.84 -2.44 13.19
C PHE A 349 5.40 -3.71 13.85
N TYR A 350 6.35 -4.39 13.18
CA TYR A 350 7.00 -5.63 13.65
C TYR A 350 7.95 -5.38 14.82
#